data_AF-A0A3B8LUZ1-F1
#
_entry.id   AF-A0A3B8LUZ1-F1
#
_cell.length_a   1.000
_cell.length_b   1.000
_cell.length_c   1.000
_cell.angle_alpha   90.00
_cell.angle_beta   90.00
_cell.angle_gamma   90.00
#
_symmetry.space_group_name_H-M   'P 1'
#
loop_
_entity.id
_entity.type
_entity.pdbx_description
1 polymer ?
#
loop_
_entity_poly.entity_id
_entity_poly.type
_entity_poly.pdbx_seq_one_letter_code
_entity_poly.pdbx_strand_id
1 'polypeptide(L)'
;HVNAEVILYADMVTNSMQQAIDETNRRRERQVAYNIEHDITPESIRKAIRKGIEEEVEARQLVQKTSGTNTEEAFVSQEMLKDLETEMLSAAQALEFERAAEIRDRIADINEGRTGSNSDRPSASPNRRRGRKGRGGRIPKPERP
;
A
#
# COMPACT_ATOMS: atom_id res chain seq x y z
N HIS A 1 -3.34 -17.45 -8.24
CA HIS A 1 -3.13 -17.67 -9.68
C HIS A 1 -3.84 -18.95 -10.08
N VAL A 2 -4.72 -18.90 -11.08
CA VAL A 2 -5.49 -20.06 -11.56
C VAL A 2 -4.62 -21.02 -12.37
N ASN A 3 -3.63 -20.48 -13.09
CA ASN A 3 -2.71 -21.23 -13.95
C ASN A 3 -1.28 -21.27 -13.37
N ALA A 4 -1.15 -21.45 -12.06
CA ALA A 4 0.18 -21.58 -11.46
C ALA A 4 0.82 -22.89 -11.93
N GLU A 5 1.98 -22.79 -12.57
CA GLU A 5 2.83 -23.90 -12.99
C GLU A 5 4.19 -23.78 -12.31
N VAL A 6 4.77 -24.92 -11.94
CA VAL A 6 6.09 -24.99 -11.30
C VAL A 6 6.96 -25.94 -12.13
N ILE A 7 8.11 -25.44 -12.57
CA ILE A 7 9.09 -26.21 -13.34
C ILE A 7 10.30 -26.46 -12.45
N LEU A 8 10.61 -27.74 -12.19
CA LEU A 8 11.78 -28.15 -11.40
C LEU A 8 12.86 -28.66 -12.36
N TYR A 9 14.00 -27.97 -12.43
CA TYR A 9 15.17 -28.42 -13.19
C TYR A 9 16.05 -29.31 -12.32
N ALA A 10 16.13 -30.59 -12.66
CA ALA A 10 17.01 -31.55 -12.00
C ALA A 10 17.33 -32.71 -12.97
N ASP A 11 18.50 -33.30 -12.82
CA ASP A 11 18.91 -34.46 -13.63
C ASP A 11 18.16 -35.74 -13.22
N MET A 12 17.77 -35.84 -11.95
CA MET A 12 17.02 -36.97 -11.40
C MET A 12 16.00 -36.50 -10.36
N VAL A 13 14.92 -37.28 -10.22
CA VAL A 13 13.92 -37.06 -9.17
C VAL A 13 14.46 -37.61 -7.86
N THR A 14 14.68 -36.73 -6.89
CA THR A 14 15.06 -37.13 -5.53
C THR A 14 13.83 -37.60 -4.73
N ASN A 15 14.04 -38.35 -3.64
CA ASN A 15 12.95 -38.80 -2.78
C ASN A 15 12.12 -37.63 -2.22
N SER A 16 12.75 -36.51 -1.89
CA SER A 16 12.04 -35.30 -1.43
C SER A 16 11.21 -34.66 -2.53
N MET A 17 11.71 -34.65 -3.77
CA MET A 17 10.93 -34.18 -4.93
C MET A 17 9.72 -35.08 -5.16
N GLN A 18 9.90 -36.40 -5.10
CA GLN A 18 8.82 -37.36 -5.26
C GLN A 18 7.70 -37.11 -4.23
N GLN A 19 8.06 -37.00 -2.95
CA GLN A 19 7.10 -36.69 -1.88
C GLN A 19 6.35 -35.36 -2.11
N ALA A 20 7.07 -34.31 -2.55
CA ALA A 20 6.47 -33.02 -2.81
C ALA A 20 5.50 -33.06 -4.01
N ILE A 21 5.87 -33.76 -5.09
CA ILE A 21 5.05 -33.97 -6.28
C ILE A 21 3.79 -34.76 -5.92
N ASP A 22 3.94 -35.87 -5.19
CA ASP A 22 2.83 -36.74 -4.81
C ASP A 22 1.82 -36.01 -3.90
N GLU A 23 2.30 -35.27 -2.90
CA GLU A 23 1.41 -34.49 -2.02
C GLU A 23 0.72 -33.34 -2.78
N THR A 24 1.40 -32.73 -3.74
CA THR A 24 0.81 -31.69 -4.61
C THR A 24 -0.30 -32.26 -5.47
N ASN A 25 -0.07 -33.41 -6.10
CA ASN A 25 -1.05 -34.12 -6.94
C ASN A 25 -2.26 -34.55 -6.10
N ARG A 26 -2.04 -35.21 -4.95
CA ARG A 26 -3.11 -35.62 -4.03
C ARG A 26 -3.97 -34.45 -3.54
N ARG A 27 -3.38 -33.27 -3.34
CA ARG A 27 -4.13 -32.04 -2.99
C ARG A 27 -4.93 -31.52 -4.18
N ARG A 28 -4.33 -31.48 -5.37
CA ARG A 28 -4.97 -30.97 -6.59
C ARG A 28 -6.18 -31.82 -6.98
N GLU A 29 -6.08 -33.14 -6.92
CA GLU A 29 -7.19 -34.06 -7.19
C GLU A 29 -8.40 -33.77 -6.29
N ARG A 30 -8.18 -33.62 -4.99
CA ARG A 30 -9.26 -33.29 -4.04
C ARG A 30 -9.86 -31.91 -4.30
N GLN A 31 -9.04 -30.92 -4.63
CA GLN A 31 -9.52 -29.58 -4.98
C GLN A 31 -10.38 -29.60 -6.25
N VAL A 32 -9.95 -30.33 -7.28
CA VAL A 32 -10.71 -30.46 -8.54
C VAL A 32 -12.03 -31.19 -8.29
N ALA A 33 -12.02 -32.30 -7.54
CA ALA A 33 -13.23 -33.04 -7.20
C ALA A 33 -14.24 -32.15 -6.44
N TYR A 34 -13.77 -31.44 -5.42
CA TYR A 34 -14.60 -30.50 -4.66
C TYR A 34 -15.16 -29.37 -5.52
N ASN A 35 -14.33 -28.81 -6.41
CA ASN A 35 -14.76 -27.75 -7.31
C ASN A 35 -15.83 -28.23 -8.30
N ILE A 36 -15.72 -29.46 -8.80
CA ILE A 36 -16.72 -30.07 -9.69
C ILE A 36 -18.02 -30.33 -8.93
N GLU A 37 -17.94 -30.88 -7.71
CA GLU A 37 -19.11 -31.17 -6.88
C GLU A 37 -19.90 -29.91 -6.50
N HIS A 38 -19.22 -28.77 -6.39
CA HIS A 38 -19.82 -27.51 -5.95
C HIS A 38 -19.90 -26.42 -7.03
N ASP A 39 -19.67 -26.77 -8.30
CA ASP A 39 -19.67 -25.82 -9.42
C ASP A 39 -18.77 -24.57 -9.20
N ILE A 40 -17.64 -24.75 -8.50
CA ILE A 40 -16.71 -23.66 -8.18
C ILE A 40 -15.74 -23.47 -9.33
N THR A 41 -15.77 -22.29 -9.96
CA THR A 41 -14.74 -21.89 -10.92
C THR A 41 -13.53 -21.31 -10.19
N PRO A 42 -12.31 -21.85 -10.39
CA PRO A 42 -11.11 -21.29 -9.76
C PRO A 42 -10.85 -19.87 -10.25
N GLU A 43 -10.71 -18.93 -9.33
CA GLU A 43 -10.35 -17.53 -9.64
C GLU A 43 -9.10 -17.09 -8.87
N SER A 44 -8.35 -16.15 -9.45
CA SER A 44 -7.18 -15.59 -8.76
C SER A 44 -7.64 -14.55 -7.74
N ILE A 45 -7.23 -14.72 -6.49
CA ILE A 45 -7.50 -13.72 -5.45
C ILE A 45 -6.82 -12.40 -5.83
N ARG A 46 -7.61 -11.33 -5.97
CA ARG A 46 -7.11 -9.97 -6.12
C ARG A 46 -6.88 -9.37 -4.74
N LYS A 47 -5.62 -9.31 -4.30
CA LYS A 47 -5.24 -8.60 -3.06
C LYS A 47 -4.64 -7.25 -3.43
N ALA A 48 -5.01 -6.21 -2.69
CA ALA A 48 -4.32 -4.92 -2.80
C ALA A 48 -2.85 -5.12 -2.44
N ILE A 49 -1.94 -4.70 -3.32
CA ILE A 49 -0.52 -4.64 -3.01
C ILE A 49 -0.41 -3.60 -1.89
N ARG A 50 -0.12 -4.06 -0.67
CA ARG A 50 0.38 -3.15 0.36
C ARG A 50 1.73 -2.70 -0.17
N LYS A 51 1.89 -1.40 -0.40
CA LYS A 51 3.16 -0.76 -0.79
C LYS A 51 4.26 -1.29 0.14
N GLY A 52 4.97 -2.30 -0.34
CA GLY A 52 6.05 -2.97 0.37
C GLY A 52 7.38 -2.42 -0.11
N ILE A 53 8.45 -2.89 0.53
CA ILE A 53 9.87 -2.53 0.33
C ILE A 53 10.28 -2.36 -1.14
N GLU A 54 9.60 -3.02 -2.09
CA GLU A 54 9.78 -2.86 -3.54
C GLU A 54 9.59 -1.40 -4.03
N GLU A 55 8.55 -0.69 -3.57
CA GLU A 55 8.38 0.74 -3.90
C GLU A 55 9.48 1.60 -3.26
N GLU A 56 9.99 1.21 -2.08
CA GLU A 56 11.08 1.91 -1.42
C GLU A 56 12.41 1.71 -2.17
N VAL A 57 12.64 0.52 -2.71
CA VAL A 57 13.82 0.20 -3.52
C VAL A 57 13.76 0.89 -4.88
N GLU A 58 12.60 0.90 -5.54
CA GLU A 58 12.41 1.65 -6.79
C GLU A 58 12.52 3.17 -6.57
N ALA A 59 11.95 3.69 -5.48
CA ALA A 59 12.08 5.11 -5.12
C ALA A 59 13.54 5.48 -4.82
N ARG A 60 14.28 4.66 -4.07
CA ARG A 60 15.72 4.87 -3.81
C ARG A 60 16.56 4.88 -5.10
N GLN A 61 16.28 3.97 -6.02
CA GLN A 61 16.98 3.89 -7.30
C GLN A 61 16.65 5.04 -8.25
N LEU A 62 15.41 5.53 -8.22
CA LEU A 62 15.01 6.70 -8.99
C LEU A 62 15.68 7.97 -8.44
N VAL A 63 15.65 8.17 -7.12
CA VAL A 63 16.28 9.32 -6.43
C VAL A 63 17.79 9.37 -6.68
N GLN A 64 18.49 8.22 -6.61
CA GLN A 64 19.94 8.17 -6.90
C GLN A 64 20.29 8.54 -8.35
N LYS A 65 19.41 8.27 -9.31
CA LYS A 65 19.65 8.58 -10.73
C LYS A 65 19.31 10.03 -11.09
N THR A 66 18.38 10.66 -10.36
CA THR A 66 17.92 12.03 -10.65
C THR A 66 18.70 13.10 -9.89
N SER A 67 19.21 12.81 -8.70
CA SER A 67 19.89 13.82 -7.85
C SER A 67 21.38 13.93 -8.16
N GLY A 68 21.70 14.52 -9.31
CA GLY A 68 23.02 15.01 -9.66
C GLY A 68 23.31 16.42 -9.13
N THR A 69 22.89 16.76 -7.91
CA THR A 69 23.03 18.13 -7.37
C THR A 69 23.26 18.13 -5.86
N ASN A 70 24.48 18.56 -5.48
CA ASN A 70 24.99 19.03 -4.18
C ASN A 70 24.57 18.30 -2.88
N THR A 71 25.60 17.76 -2.23
CA THR A 71 25.60 16.58 -1.37
C THR A 71 25.49 16.84 0.14
N GLU A 72 25.05 18.00 0.61
CA GLU A 72 24.92 18.26 2.07
C GLU A 72 23.52 18.72 2.49
N GLU A 73 22.96 19.76 1.86
CA GLU A 73 21.62 20.27 2.21
C GLU A 73 20.48 19.27 1.92
N ALA A 74 20.61 18.49 0.85
CA ALA A 74 19.67 17.43 0.51
C ALA A 74 19.73 16.24 1.47
N PHE A 75 20.90 15.95 2.05
CA PHE A 75 21.05 14.89 3.05
C PHE A 75 20.49 15.32 4.41
N VAL A 76 20.79 16.56 4.83
CA VAL A 76 20.30 17.13 6.10
C VAL A 76 18.77 17.23 6.11
N SER A 77 18.16 17.61 4.99
CA SER A 77 16.70 17.66 4.84
C SER A 77 16.05 16.27 4.89
N GLN A 78 16.68 15.23 4.34
CA GLN A 78 16.15 13.86 4.40
C GLN A 78 16.23 13.23 5.79
N GLU A 79 17.31 13.44 6.54
CA GLU A 79 17.39 12.94 7.92
C GLU A 79 16.36 13.61 8.82
N MET A 80 16.25 14.95 8.72
CA MET A 80 15.26 15.72 9.48
C MET A 80 13.81 15.30 9.16
N LEU A 81 13.52 14.96 7.90
CA LEU A 81 12.21 14.46 7.48
C LEU A 81 11.87 13.11 8.14
N LYS A 82 12.84 12.18 8.21
CA LYS A 82 12.63 10.87 8.85
C LYS A 82 12.35 10.98 10.34
N ASP A 83 13.04 11.89 11.02
CA ASP A 83 12.83 12.13 12.45
C ASP A 83 11.43 12.69 12.71
N LEU A 84 10.99 13.66 11.89
CA LEU A 84 9.63 14.21 11.97
C LEU A 84 8.57 13.14 11.65
N GLU A 85 8.81 12.27 10.68
CA GLU A 85 7.89 11.18 10.35
C GLU A 85 7.73 10.20 11.52
N THR A 86 8.84 9.89 12.20
CA THR A 86 8.86 9.04 13.39
C THR A 86 8.10 9.70 14.55
N GLU A 87 8.30 10.99 14.77
CA GLU A 87 7.60 11.76 15.80
C GLU A 87 6.10 11.84 15.53
N MET A 88 5.70 12.08 14.27
CA MET A 88 4.29 12.09 13.86
C MET A 88 3.62 10.73 14.14
N LEU A 89 4.29 9.63 13.80
CA LEU A 89 3.77 8.28 14.04
C LEU A 89 3.66 7.99 15.55
N SER A 90 4.63 8.41 16.35
CA SER A 90 4.58 8.30 17.81
C SER A 90 3.40 9.09 18.40
N ALA A 91 3.19 10.33 17.94
CA ALA A 91 2.06 11.15 18.38
C ALA A 91 0.71 10.52 17.97
N ALA A 92 0.62 9.95 16.76
CA ALA A 92 -0.57 9.23 16.31
C ALA A 92 -0.85 7.96 17.14
N GLN A 93 0.19 7.23 17.54
CA GLN A 93 0.08 6.08 18.44
C GLN A 93 -0.37 6.48 19.85
N ALA A 94 0.08 7.65 20.33
CA ALA A 94 -0.35 8.24 21.59
C ALA A 94 -1.74 8.89 21.55
N LEU A 95 -2.43 8.86 20.39
CA LEU A 95 -3.74 9.50 20.14
C LEU A 95 -3.70 11.05 20.18
N GLU A 96 -2.52 11.64 20.06
CA GLU A 96 -2.29 13.10 19.99
C GLU A 96 -2.44 13.61 18.55
N PHE A 97 -3.67 13.59 18.02
CA PHE A 97 -3.92 13.91 16.60
C PHE A 97 -3.62 15.35 16.20
N GLU A 98 -3.76 16.31 17.13
CA GLU A 98 -3.43 17.72 16.87
C GLU A 98 -1.93 17.88 16.59
N ARG A 99 -1.09 17.29 17.46
CA ARG A 99 0.36 17.27 17.30
C ARG A 99 0.78 16.53 16.02
N ALA A 100 0.16 15.38 15.73
CA ALA A 100 0.44 14.65 14.50
C ALA A 100 0.08 15.47 13.24
N ALA A 101 -1.01 16.23 13.27
CA ALA A 101 -1.40 17.11 12.17
C ALA A 101 -0.40 18.27 11.97
N GLU A 102 0.09 18.88 13.05
CA GLU A 102 1.11 19.94 12.97
C GLU A 102 2.42 19.42 12.35
N ILE A 103 2.86 18.23 12.77
CA ILE A 103 4.09 17.61 12.24
C ILE A 103 3.92 17.24 10.76
N ARG A 104 2.75 16.71 10.37
CA ARG A 104 2.42 16.42 8.96
C ARG A 104 2.53 17.67 8.09
N ASP A 105 1.96 18.79 8.55
CA ASP A 105 1.98 20.04 7.79
C ASP A 105 3.42 20.57 7.66
N ARG A 106 4.22 20.44 8.71
CA ARG A 106 5.66 20.77 8.68
C ARG A 106 6.46 19.90 7.70
N ILE A 107 6.16 18.60 7.62
CA ILE A 107 6.76 17.68 6.63
C ILE A 107 6.41 18.12 5.21
N ALA A 108 5.16 18.53 4.97
CA ALA A 108 4.72 19.03 3.67
C ALA A 108 5.47 20.30 3.26
N ASP A 109 5.65 21.26 4.18
CA ASP A 109 6.38 22.50 3.92
C ASP A 109 7.85 22.27 3.54
N ILE A 110 8.51 21.31 4.21
CA ILE A 110 9.90 20.93 3.91
C ILE A 110 10.00 20.27 2.53
N ASN A 111 9.07 19.35 2.20
CA ASN A 111 9.04 18.68 0.91
C ASN A 111 8.73 19.64 -0.26
N GLU A 112 7.90 20.66 -0.04
CA GLU A 112 7.58 21.69 -1.03
C GLU A 112 8.69 22.75 -1.16
N GLY A 113 9.76 22.66 -0.37
CA GLY A 113 10.87 23.62 -0.41
C GLY A 113 10.51 25.02 0.12
N ARG A 114 9.38 25.16 0.84
CA ARG A 114 8.99 26.42 1.48
C ARG A 114 9.75 26.63 2.78
N THR A 115 11.06 26.87 2.66
CA THR A 115 11.88 27.28 3.79
C THR A 115 12.03 28.81 3.77
N GLY A 116 11.13 29.51 4.46
CA GLY A 116 11.33 30.93 4.81
C GLY A 116 10.13 31.88 4.63
N SER A 117 9.74 32.51 5.75
CA SER A 117 8.94 33.73 5.91
C SER A 117 7.56 33.83 5.22
N ASN A 118 6.49 33.65 5.97
CA ASN A 118 5.57 34.75 6.33
C ASN A 118 4.40 34.27 7.19
N SER A 119 4.15 35.04 8.23
CA SER A 119 2.89 35.09 8.96
C SER A 119 1.75 35.55 8.04
N ASP A 120 1.15 34.63 7.29
CA ASP A 120 -0.13 34.87 6.62
C ASP A 120 -0.90 33.56 6.48
N ARG A 121 -1.52 33.13 7.59
CA ARG A 121 -2.69 32.26 7.52
C ARG A 121 -3.88 33.17 7.23
N PRO A 122 -4.58 33.07 6.08
CA PRO A 122 -5.87 33.72 5.99
C PRO A 122 -6.80 33.01 6.98
N SER A 123 -7.18 33.77 8.01
CA SER A 123 -8.17 33.40 9.01
C SER A 123 -9.44 32.90 8.34
N ALA A 124 -10.01 31.83 8.91
CA ALA A 124 -11.30 31.27 8.57
C ALA A 124 -12.32 32.32 8.14
N SER A 125 -13.04 32.06 7.04
CA SER A 125 -14.25 32.80 6.71
C SER A 125 -15.39 31.89 6.27
N PRO A 126 -16.63 32.28 6.59
CA PRO A 126 -17.64 31.34 7.04
C PRO A 126 -18.73 31.08 5.99
N ASN A 127 -19.37 29.93 6.16
CA ASN A 127 -20.77 29.64 5.86
C ASN A 127 -21.35 30.18 4.54
N ARG A 128 -21.46 29.28 3.54
CA ARG A 128 -22.53 29.37 2.54
C ARG A 128 -23.37 28.11 2.54
N ARG A 129 -24.41 28.12 3.37
CA ARG A 129 -25.66 27.41 3.11
C ARG A 129 -26.16 27.74 1.71
N ARG A 130 -26.34 26.72 0.86
CA ARG A 130 -27.26 26.79 -0.28
C ARG A 130 -27.95 25.45 -0.45
N GLY A 131 -29.26 25.45 -0.24
CA GLY A 131 -30.08 24.25 -0.21
C GLY A 131 -30.50 23.72 -1.60
N ARG A 132 -30.73 22.40 -1.58
CA ARG A 132 -31.92 21.66 -2.07
C ARG A 132 -32.04 21.26 -3.56
N LYS A 133 -32.39 19.96 -3.68
CA LYS A 133 -33.06 19.17 -4.76
C LYS A 133 -32.10 18.46 -5.73
N GLY A 134 -32.16 17.15 -5.97
CA GLY A 134 -33.02 16.07 -5.48
C GLY A 134 -32.81 14.77 -6.30
N ARG A 135 -33.47 13.69 -5.85
CA ARG A 135 -33.83 12.43 -6.53
C ARG A 135 -32.73 11.40 -6.90
N GLY A 136 -32.84 10.23 -6.27
CA GLY A 136 -33.04 8.97 -7.01
C GLY A 136 -31.91 7.94 -6.96
N GLY A 137 -32.20 6.75 -6.42
CA GLY A 137 -31.44 5.52 -6.67
C GLY A 137 -31.00 4.75 -5.42
N ARG A 138 -31.92 4.04 -4.76
CA ARG A 138 -31.55 2.95 -3.83
C ARG A 138 -31.17 1.74 -4.69
N ILE A 139 -29.94 1.26 -4.57
CA ILE A 139 -29.52 -0.05 -5.10
C ILE A 139 -30.03 -1.11 -4.10
N PRO A 140 -30.85 -2.10 -4.51
CA PRO A 140 -31.27 -3.16 -3.61
C PRO A 140 -30.09 -4.13 -3.37
N LYS A 141 -29.95 -4.62 -2.12
CA LYS A 141 -28.99 -5.67 -1.76
C LYS A 141 -29.51 -7.03 -2.24
N PRO A 142 -28.64 -7.94 -2.71
CA PRO A 142 -29.05 -9.31 -3.00
C PRO A 142 -29.26 -10.11 -1.70
N GLU A 143 -30.33 -10.90 -1.65
CA GLU A 143 -30.54 -11.92 -0.62
C GLU A 143 -29.59 -13.10 -0.87
N ARG A 144 -29.01 -13.64 0.21
CA ARG A 144 -28.20 -14.86 0.17
C ARG A 144 -29.10 -16.07 0.41
N PRO A 145 -28.81 -17.24 -0.19
CA PRO A 145 -29.47 -18.50 0.17
C PRO A 145 -29.13 -18.94 1.60
#